data_AF-A0AAD9JQB9-F1
#
_entry.id   AF-A0AAD9JQB9-F1
#
_cell.length_a   1.000
_cell.length_b   1.000
_cell.length_c   1.000
_cell.angle_alpha   90.00
_cell.angle_beta   90.00
_cell.angle_gamma   90.00
#
_symmetry.space_group_name_H-M   'P 1'
#
loop_
_entity.id
_entity.type
_entity.pdbx_description
1 polymer ?
#
loop_
_entity_poly.entity_id
_entity_poly.type
_entity_poly.pdbx_seq_one_letter_code
_entity_poly.pdbx_strand_id
1 'polypeptide(L)'
;MSKKIVFNSEWLKDPLFISWAKRHPFDVNKAKCTLCDGQAFELGNMGRHTLTSHMNGKKHQAAKSAKDKTQTYFHHKVVSAMSMPGCLYTVSFDESFSKAIQEEQMDLIVRFWDTDKNCMDSRYFESLFLGLTRASDLLRCFLKGLA
;
A
#
# COMPACT_ATOMS: atom_id res chain seq x y z
N MET A 1 37.85 -7.34 -9.01
CA MET A 1 36.42 -7.66 -9.30
C MET A 1 35.58 -7.12 -8.16
N SER A 2 34.63 -6.22 -8.43
CA SER A 2 33.79 -5.63 -7.37
C SER A 2 32.71 -6.62 -6.92
N LYS A 3 32.57 -6.82 -5.60
CA LYS A 3 31.55 -7.71 -5.02
C LYS A 3 30.15 -7.13 -5.29
N LYS A 4 29.34 -7.84 -6.07
CA LYS A 4 27.91 -7.56 -6.22
C LYS A 4 27.18 -7.94 -4.93
N ILE A 5 26.28 -7.06 -4.47
CA ILE A 5 25.50 -7.29 -3.26
C ILE A 5 24.20 -8.04 -3.59
N VAL A 6 23.91 -9.07 -2.79
CA VAL A 6 22.66 -9.82 -2.81
C VAL A 6 21.57 -9.04 -2.06
N PHE A 7 20.34 -9.10 -2.57
CA PHE A 7 19.17 -8.52 -1.91
C PHE A 7 19.00 -9.11 -0.51
N ASN A 8 19.01 -8.25 0.52
CA ASN A 8 18.80 -8.66 1.89
C ASN A 8 17.35 -8.37 2.32
N SER A 9 16.61 -9.42 2.67
CA SER A 9 15.22 -9.32 3.13
C SER A 9 15.07 -8.48 4.40
N GLU A 10 16.12 -8.34 5.23
CA GLU A 10 16.12 -7.48 6.42
C GLU A 10 15.86 -6.01 6.08
N TRP A 11 16.17 -5.57 4.87
CA TRP A 11 15.85 -4.21 4.42
C TRP A 11 14.34 -3.95 4.34
N LEU A 12 13.53 -4.99 4.19
CA LEU A 12 12.07 -4.89 4.17
C LEU A 12 11.46 -4.72 5.56
N LYS A 13 12.24 -4.88 6.64
CA LYS A 13 11.79 -4.49 7.99
C LYS A 13 11.75 -2.98 8.17
N ASP A 14 12.38 -2.24 7.27
CA ASP A 14 12.37 -0.78 7.29
C ASP A 14 11.10 -0.23 6.62
N PRO A 15 10.30 0.60 7.33
CA PRO A 15 9.13 1.26 6.76
C PRO A 15 9.41 2.06 5.48
N LEU A 16 10.65 2.54 5.30
CA LEU A 16 11.07 3.28 4.10
C LEU A 16 11.07 2.43 2.83
N PHE A 17 11.27 1.11 2.95
CA PHE A 17 11.44 0.22 1.80
C PHE A 17 10.32 -0.81 1.64
N ILE A 18 9.66 -1.22 2.73
CA ILE A 18 8.64 -2.29 2.72
C ILE A 18 7.49 -2.00 1.76
N SER A 19 7.08 -0.75 1.64
CA SER A 19 5.90 -0.33 0.86
C SER A 19 6.09 -0.43 -0.65
N TRP A 20 7.34 -0.53 -1.14
CA TRP A 20 7.61 -0.48 -2.58
C TRP A 20 8.71 -1.43 -3.09
N ALA A 21 9.67 -1.81 -2.26
CA ALA A 21 10.81 -2.63 -2.68
C ALA A 21 10.48 -4.13 -2.57
N LYS A 22 10.87 -4.91 -3.58
CA LYS A 22 10.77 -6.37 -3.59
C LYS A 22 12.04 -7.01 -4.13
N ARG A 23 12.33 -8.24 -3.70
CA ARG A 23 13.37 -9.07 -4.30
C ARG A 23 12.98 -9.47 -5.73
N HIS A 24 13.95 -9.49 -6.65
CA HIS A 24 13.70 -10.02 -7.99
C HIS A 24 13.57 -11.57 -7.96
N PRO A 25 12.60 -12.18 -8.67
CA PRO A 25 12.30 -13.62 -8.53
C PRO A 25 13.46 -14.53 -8.92
N PHE A 26 14.23 -14.15 -9.95
CA PHE A 26 15.25 -15.00 -10.57
C PHE A 26 16.68 -14.46 -10.41
N ASP A 27 16.85 -13.23 -9.93
CA ASP A 27 18.16 -12.57 -9.87
C ASP A 27 18.38 -12.00 -8.48
N VAL A 28 19.28 -12.63 -7.73
CA VAL A 28 19.54 -12.29 -6.33
C VAL A 28 20.22 -10.92 -6.17
N ASN A 29 20.80 -10.37 -7.23
CA ASN A 29 21.50 -9.08 -7.20
C ASN A 29 20.63 -7.91 -7.66
N LYS A 30 19.33 -8.16 -7.90
CA LYS A 30 18.37 -7.16 -8.35
C LYS A 30 17.22 -6.98 -7.37
N ALA A 31 16.77 -5.74 -7.27
CA ALA A 31 15.53 -5.37 -6.62
C ALA A 31 14.49 -4.94 -7.66
N LYS A 32 13.22 -5.02 -7.31
CA LYS A 32 12.08 -4.55 -8.10
C LYS A 32 11.30 -3.52 -7.30
N CYS A 33 10.85 -2.46 -7.96
CA CYS A 33 9.96 -1.47 -7.37
C CYS A 33 8.51 -1.74 -7.80
N THR A 34 7.55 -1.72 -6.88
CA THR A 34 6.12 -1.88 -7.18
C THR A 34 5.39 -0.57 -7.48
N LEU A 35 5.99 0.58 -7.16
CA LEU A 35 5.42 1.89 -7.46
C LEU A 35 5.76 2.36 -8.88
N CYS A 36 6.96 2.05 -9.35
CA CYS A 36 7.38 2.27 -10.73
C CYS A 36 6.79 1.19 -11.64
N ASP A 37 7.21 1.18 -12.92
CA ASP A 37 6.76 0.22 -13.96
C ASP A 37 7.18 -1.25 -13.73
N GLY A 38 7.43 -1.66 -12.49
CA GLY A 38 7.86 -3.01 -12.14
C GLY A 38 9.28 -3.35 -12.63
N GLN A 39 10.05 -2.36 -13.07
CA GLN A 39 11.39 -2.57 -13.60
C GLN A 39 12.36 -2.99 -12.50
N ALA A 40 13.17 -4.01 -12.80
CA ALA A 40 14.24 -4.45 -11.93
C ALA A 40 15.44 -3.51 -12.06
N PHE A 41 16.12 -3.26 -10.95
CA PHE A 41 17.36 -2.48 -10.93
C PHE A 41 18.44 -3.23 -10.15
N GLU A 42 19.69 -3.06 -10.60
CA GLU A 42 20.84 -3.70 -9.98
C GLU A 42 21.19 -3.03 -8.65
N LEU A 43 21.47 -3.84 -7.62
CA LEU A 43 21.90 -3.34 -6.31
C LEU A 43 23.35 -2.82 -6.32
N GLY A 44 24.13 -3.20 -7.34
CA GLY A 44 25.55 -2.84 -7.46
C GLY A 44 26.36 -3.29 -6.24
N ASN A 45 27.35 -2.47 -5.87
CA ASN A 45 28.21 -2.70 -4.70
C ASN A 45 27.69 -1.99 -3.43
N MET A 46 26.54 -1.28 -3.52
CA MET A 46 26.07 -0.39 -2.44
C MET A 46 24.69 -0.74 -1.88
N GLY A 47 24.03 -1.81 -2.33
CA GLY A 47 22.88 -2.43 -1.67
C GLY A 47 21.80 -1.43 -1.23
N ARG A 48 21.70 -1.19 0.08
CA ARG A 48 20.72 -0.28 0.70
C ARG A 48 20.85 1.18 0.21
N HIS A 49 22.05 1.63 -0.14
CA HIS A 49 22.23 2.96 -0.71
C HIS A 49 21.58 3.07 -2.10
N THR A 50 21.58 1.98 -2.87
CA THR A 50 20.92 1.88 -4.16
C THR A 50 19.41 1.97 -4.03
N LEU A 51 18.82 1.35 -3.00
CA LEU A 51 17.39 1.53 -2.67
C LEU A 51 17.07 2.99 -2.35
N THR A 52 17.90 3.62 -1.52
CA THR A 52 17.73 5.03 -1.12
C THR A 52 17.84 5.96 -2.34
N SER A 53 18.82 5.73 -3.20
CA SER A 53 18.99 6.50 -4.44
C SER A 53 17.83 6.31 -5.41
N HIS A 54 17.27 5.10 -5.51
CA HIS A 54 16.08 4.84 -6.32
C HIS A 54 14.86 5.59 -5.81
N MET A 55 14.61 5.53 -4.49
CA MET A 55 13.50 6.21 -3.81
C MET A 55 13.52 7.73 -4.05
N ASN A 56 14.70 8.33 -4.04
CA ASN A 56 14.89 9.75 -4.30
C ASN A 56 14.92 10.12 -5.79
N GLY A 57 14.83 9.14 -6.69
CA GLY A 57 14.83 9.36 -8.13
C GLY A 57 13.51 9.97 -8.62
N LYS A 58 13.59 10.85 -9.63
CA LYS A 58 12.42 11.56 -10.20
C LYS A 58 11.29 10.63 -10.63
N LYS A 59 11.62 9.47 -11.24
CA LYS A 59 10.61 8.48 -11.66
C LYS A 59 9.83 7.92 -10.47
N HIS A 60 10.54 7.55 -9.40
CA HIS A 60 9.91 7.03 -8.19
C HIS A 60 9.05 8.11 -7.52
N GLN A 61 9.57 9.33 -7.37
CA GLN A 61 8.83 10.44 -6.77
C GLN A 61 7.56 10.77 -7.56
N ALA A 62 7.63 10.82 -8.90
CA ALA A 62 6.45 11.06 -9.74
C ALA A 62 5.43 9.92 -9.61
N ALA A 63 5.88 8.67 -9.62
CA ALA A 63 5.00 7.51 -9.46
C ALA A 63 4.34 7.47 -8.08
N LYS A 64 5.10 7.79 -7.02
CA LYS A 64 4.58 7.93 -5.66
C LYS A 64 3.52 9.02 -5.60
N SER A 65 3.81 10.23 -6.08
CA SER A 65 2.85 11.34 -6.11
C SER A 65 1.60 11.02 -6.94
N ALA A 66 1.72 10.28 -8.04
CA ALA A 66 0.59 9.86 -8.85
C ALA A 66 -0.29 8.83 -8.13
N LYS A 67 0.32 7.87 -7.43
CA LYS A 67 -0.39 6.89 -6.60
C LYS A 67 -1.10 7.58 -5.43
N ASP A 68 -0.39 8.46 -4.72
CA ASP A 68 -0.92 9.26 -3.62
C ASP A 68 -2.10 10.11 -4.09
N LYS A 69 -1.98 10.80 -5.24
CA LYS A 69 -3.06 11.61 -5.83
C LYS A 69 -4.28 10.78 -6.23
N THR A 70 -4.07 9.59 -6.79
CA THR A 70 -5.18 8.70 -7.20
C THR A 70 -5.91 8.15 -5.99
N GLN A 71 -5.18 7.67 -4.98
CA GLN A 71 -5.75 7.22 -3.70
C GLN A 71 -6.52 8.36 -3.02
N THR A 72 -5.93 9.56 -2.99
CA THR A 72 -6.57 10.77 -2.44
C THR A 72 -7.84 11.14 -3.20
N TYR A 73 -7.88 11.05 -4.53
CA TYR A 73 -9.08 11.38 -5.31
C TYR A 73 -10.27 10.46 -4.98
N PHE A 74 -10.05 9.15 -4.94
CA PHE A 74 -11.11 8.20 -4.59
C PHE A 74 -11.56 8.37 -3.14
N HIS A 75 -10.62 8.56 -2.23
CA HIS A 75 -10.91 8.81 -0.81
C HIS A 75 -11.72 10.10 -0.64
N HIS A 76 -11.31 11.20 -1.28
CA HIS A 76 -12.03 12.47 -1.23
C HIS A 76 -13.46 12.36 -1.76
N LYS A 77 -13.68 11.62 -2.85
CA LYS A 77 -15.03 11.42 -3.39
C LYS A 77 -15.94 10.66 -2.42
N VAL A 78 -15.42 9.60 -1.79
CA VAL A 78 -16.17 8.79 -0.82
C VAL A 78 -16.47 9.63 0.43
N VAL A 79 -15.47 10.33 0.98
CA VAL A 79 -15.64 11.20 2.16
C VAL A 79 -16.62 12.34 1.88
N SER A 80 -16.56 12.96 0.70
CA SER A 80 -17.50 14.00 0.29
C SER A 80 -18.94 13.49 0.26
N ALA A 81 -19.17 12.27 -0.24
CA ALA A 81 -20.50 11.66 -0.25
C ALA A 81 -20.99 11.34 1.16
N MET A 82 -20.11 10.82 2.02
CA MET A 82 -20.43 10.52 3.43
C MET A 82 -20.72 11.77 4.28
N SER A 83 -20.11 12.91 3.91
CA SER A 83 -20.27 14.18 4.63
C SER A 83 -21.57 14.92 4.28
N MET A 84 -22.35 14.41 3.32
CA MET A 84 -23.64 15.00 2.96
C MET A 84 -24.65 14.86 4.10
N PRO A 85 -25.39 15.92 4.47
CA PRO A 85 -26.40 15.84 5.52
C PRO A 85 -27.44 14.75 5.24
N GLY A 86 -27.69 13.89 6.22
CA GLY A 86 -28.63 12.78 6.10
C GLY A 86 -28.09 11.57 5.31
N CYS A 87 -26.83 11.60 4.86
CA CYS A 87 -26.20 10.43 4.24
C CYS A 87 -26.00 9.32 5.27
N LEU A 88 -26.69 8.20 5.08
CA LEU A 88 -26.47 6.99 5.83
C LEU A 88 -25.40 6.16 5.13
N TYR A 89 -24.42 5.72 5.90
CA TYR A 89 -23.36 4.84 5.41
C TYR A 89 -23.07 3.73 6.42
N THR A 90 -22.51 2.64 5.91
CA THR A 90 -22.00 1.53 6.70
C THR A 90 -20.55 1.31 6.28
N VAL A 91 -19.66 1.15 7.26
CA VAL A 91 -18.29 0.70 7.00
C VAL A 91 -18.19 -0.78 7.37
N SER A 92 -17.74 -1.58 6.43
CA SER A 92 -17.47 -3.00 6.60
C SER A 92 -15.98 -3.24 6.45
N PHE A 93 -15.48 -4.32 7.07
CA PHE A 93 -14.13 -4.80 6.85
C PHE A 93 -14.15 -6.28 6.45
N ASP A 94 -13.18 -6.69 5.65
CA ASP A 94 -12.91 -8.09 5.31
C ASP A 94 -11.46 -8.45 5.62
N GLU A 95 -11.24 -9.65 6.14
CA GLU A 95 -9.92 -10.17 6.50
C GLU A 95 -9.47 -11.18 5.46
N SER A 96 -8.30 -10.95 4.85
CA SER A 96 -7.73 -11.87 3.87
C SER A 96 -6.27 -12.16 4.15
N PHE A 97 -5.89 -13.44 4.08
CA PHE A 97 -4.49 -13.86 4.21
C PHE A 97 -3.81 -13.90 2.85
N SER A 98 -2.78 -13.07 2.69
CA SER A 98 -2.00 -13.04 1.46
C SER A 98 -0.87 -14.06 1.49
N LYS A 99 -1.08 -15.21 0.84
CA LYS A 99 -0.09 -16.30 0.76
C LYS A 99 1.27 -15.85 0.20
N ALA A 100 1.30 -14.83 -0.64
CA ALA A 100 2.53 -14.36 -1.29
C ALA A 100 3.47 -13.61 -0.34
N ILE A 101 2.91 -12.87 0.62
CA ILE A 101 3.68 -12.08 1.60
C ILE A 101 3.61 -12.65 3.01
N GLN A 102 2.77 -13.67 3.23
CA GLN A 102 2.53 -14.31 4.53
C GLN A 102 2.03 -13.33 5.60
N GLU A 103 1.20 -12.37 5.19
CA GLU A 103 0.58 -11.38 6.07
C GLU A 103 -0.94 -11.39 5.91
N GLU A 104 -1.65 -11.14 7.01
CA GLU A 104 -3.07 -10.86 6.99
C GLU A 104 -3.30 -9.39 6.62
N GLN A 105 -4.40 -9.13 5.95
CA GLN A 105 -4.78 -7.82 5.44
C GLN A 105 -6.24 -7.57 5.78
N MET A 106 -6.54 -6.35 6.24
CA MET A 106 -7.89 -5.86 6.48
C MET A 106 -8.24 -4.84 5.40
N ASP A 107 -9.26 -5.16 4.61
CA ASP A 107 -9.79 -4.26 3.59
C ASP A 107 -11.04 -3.56 4.11
N LEU A 108 -11.04 -2.23 4.10
CA LEU A 108 -12.18 -1.39 4.47
C LEU A 108 -13.00 -1.03 3.25
N ILE A 109 -14.32 -1.19 3.38
CA ILE A 109 -15.28 -0.89 2.33
C ILE A 109 -16.37 0.00 2.92
N VAL A 110 -16.61 1.15 2.30
CA VAL A 110 -17.73 2.02 2.64
C VAL A 110 -18.87 1.78 1.67
N ARG A 111 -20.06 1.58 2.22
CA ARG A 111 -21.31 1.51 1.49
C ARG A 111 -22.18 2.68 1.90
N PHE A 112 -22.63 3.46 0.92
CA PHE A 112 -23.41 4.68 1.14
C PHE A 112 -24.47 4.84 0.05
N TRP A 113 -25.47 5.68 0.32
CA TRP A 113 -26.44 6.08 -0.69
C TRP A 113 -25.86 7.22 -1.54
N ASP A 114 -25.66 6.98 -2.84
CA ASP A 114 -25.24 8.01 -3.79
C ASP A 114 -26.48 8.76 -4.27
N THR A 115 -26.60 10.03 -3.86
CA THR A 115 -27.74 10.89 -4.19
C THR A 115 -27.78 11.28 -5.66
N ASP A 116 -26.62 11.40 -6.32
CA ASP A 116 -26.53 11.80 -7.72
C ASP A 116 -26.98 10.66 -8.63
N LYS A 117 -26.58 9.42 -8.30
CA LYS A 117 -26.99 8.21 -9.03
C LYS A 117 -28.30 7.60 -8.53
N ASN A 118 -28.80 8.07 -7.39
CA ASN A 118 -29.99 7.56 -6.71
C ASN A 118 -29.93 6.03 -6.47
N CYS A 119 -28.78 5.54 -5.98
CA CYS A 119 -28.56 4.12 -5.73
C CYS A 119 -27.60 3.87 -4.58
N MET A 120 -27.58 2.64 -4.05
CA MET A 120 -26.56 2.23 -3.11
C MET A 120 -25.23 1.98 -3.84
N ASP A 121 -24.18 2.65 -3.41
CA ASP A 121 -22.83 2.50 -3.95
C ASP A 121 -21.91 1.89 -2.89
N SER A 122 -21.00 1.02 -3.32
CA SER A 122 -19.99 0.39 -2.46
C SER A 122 -18.61 0.71 -3.02
N ARG A 123 -17.73 1.24 -2.17
CA ARG A 123 -16.41 1.69 -2.57
C ARG A 123 -15.37 1.19 -1.58
N TYR A 124 -14.28 0.69 -2.13
CA TYR A 124 -13.07 0.42 -1.36
C TYR A 124 -12.57 1.73 -0.75
N PHE A 125 -12.17 1.67 0.51
CA PHE A 125 -11.76 2.84 1.29
C PHE A 125 -10.27 2.80 1.60
N GLU A 126 -9.80 1.75 2.27
CA GLU A 126 -8.39 1.58 2.63
C GLU A 126 -8.05 0.11 2.86
N SER A 127 -6.78 -0.25 2.83
CA SER A 127 -6.28 -1.56 3.25
C SER A 127 -5.11 -1.45 4.19
N LEU A 128 -5.10 -2.31 5.20
CA LEU A 128 -4.11 -2.33 6.27
C LEU A 128 -3.58 -3.74 6.46
N PHE A 129 -2.25 -3.88 6.51
CA PHE A 129 -1.64 -5.14 6.93
C PHE A 129 -1.82 -5.33 8.44
N LEU A 130 -2.36 -6.48 8.80
CA LEU A 130 -2.52 -6.95 10.17
C LEU A 130 -1.24 -7.71 10.55
N GLY A 131 -0.52 -7.18 11.55
CA GLY A 131 0.65 -7.87 12.11
C GLY A 131 0.23 -9.04 12.99
N LEU A 132 -0.30 -8.72 14.17
CA LEU A 132 -0.97 -9.68 15.05
C LEU A 132 -2.48 -9.59 14.84
N THR A 133 -3.18 -10.71 15.04
CA THR A 133 -4.56 -10.89 14.58
C THR A 133 -5.51 -11.14 15.76
N ARG A 134 -5.23 -10.49 16.89
CA ARG A 134 -6.13 -10.51 18.06
C ARG A 134 -7.26 -9.51 17.85
N ALA A 135 -8.38 -9.70 18.53
CA ALA A 135 -9.53 -8.77 18.46
C ALA A 135 -9.15 -7.30 18.75
N SER A 136 -8.22 -7.06 19.67
CA SER A 136 -7.71 -5.71 19.96
C SER A 136 -6.90 -5.11 18.81
N ASP A 137 -6.16 -5.94 18.08
CA ASP A 137 -5.38 -5.51 16.91
C ASP A 137 -6.31 -5.19 15.74
N LEU A 138 -7.36 -6.00 15.53
CA LEU A 138 -8.41 -5.75 14.55
C LEU A 138 -9.10 -4.41 14.81
N LEU A 139 -9.56 -4.16 16.04
CA LEU A 139 -10.18 -2.88 16.40
C LEU A 139 -9.23 -1.70 16.19
N ARG A 140 -7.97 -1.84 16.59
CA ARG A 140 -6.95 -0.79 16.40
C ARG A 140 -6.74 -0.49 14.92
N CYS A 141 -6.58 -1.52 14.09
CA CYS A 141 -6.37 -1.37 12.66
C CYS A 141 -7.62 -0.76 12.00
N PHE A 142 -8.81 -1.25 12.34
CA PHE A 142 -10.06 -0.69 11.86
C PHE A 142 -10.17 0.82 12.15
N LEU A 143 -9.93 1.25 13.39
CA LEU A 143 -9.95 2.66 13.76
C LEU A 143 -8.85 3.47 13.06
N LYS A 144 -7.66 2.89 12.89
CA LYS A 144 -6.55 3.53 12.16
C LYS A 144 -6.90 3.78 10.69
N GLY A 145 -7.62 2.87 10.05
CA GLY A 145 -8.02 3.03 8.65
C GLY A 145 -9.13 4.05 8.43
N LEU A 146 -9.81 4.48 9.50
CA LEU A 146 -10.85 5.51 9.47
C LEU A 146 -10.31 6.92 9.81
N ALA A 147 -9.08 7.02 10.32
CA ALA A 147 -8.45 8.25 10.76
C ALA A 147 -7.71 8.96 9.61
#